data_AF-A0AAW6NA82-F1
#
_entry.id   AF-A0AAW6NA82-F1
#
_cell.length_a   1.000
_cell.length_b   1.000
_cell.length_c   1.000
_cell.angle_alpha   90.00
_cell.angle_beta   90.00
_cell.angle_gamma   90.00
#
_symmetry.space_group_name_H-M   'P 1'
#
loop_
_entity.id
_entity.type
_entity.pdbx_description
1 polymer ?
#
loop_
_entity_poly.entity_id
_entity_poly.type
_entity_poly.pdbx_seq_one_letter_code
_entity_poly.pdbx_strand_id
1 'polypeptide(L)'
;MGLIERVLTMVFGGQSNVLRDTVEVFRENAEAGAQRSADVQGQAMQQFGSEFMVPRRGMFDRFMDGVNRLPRPALALGTLGLFVSAMVAPLWFAERMQGIALVPEPLWWLLGVIVSFYFGARHQVKVQEFQREIVGSVSRVPKVLHNISEIRALGAASVSVADTAPDAQLLTAAVAPTGNAALEAWKRTGG
;
A
#
# COMPACT_ATOMS: atom_id res chain seq x y z
N MET A 1 19.79 9.31 -70.64
CA MET A 1 19.35 9.42 -69.24
C MET A 1 18.35 8.31 -68.92
N GLY A 2 18.65 7.06 -68.64
CA GLY A 2 19.87 6.26 -68.49
C GLY A 2 19.37 4.94 -67.91
N LEU A 3 19.07 3.92 -68.73
CA LEU A 3 18.49 2.65 -68.27
C LEU A 3 19.41 1.94 -67.24
N ILE A 4 20.72 2.21 -67.31
CA ILE A 4 21.74 1.77 -66.35
C ILE A 4 21.47 2.36 -64.95
N GLU A 5 20.97 3.59 -64.87
CA GLU A 5 20.65 4.27 -63.60
C GLU A 5 19.45 3.63 -62.91
N ARG A 6 18.44 3.18 -63.67
CA ARG A 6 17.29 2.43 -63.12
C ARG A 6 17.69 1.03 -62.63
N VAL A 7 18.58 0.35 -63.32
CA VAL A 7 19.07 -0.98 -62.92
C VAL A 7 19.97 -0.88 -61.68
N LEU A 8 20.87 0.11 -61.63
CA LEU A 8 21.69 0.37 -60.43
C LEU A 8 20.82 0.75 -59.21
N THR A 9 19.78 1.57 -59.41
CA THR A 9 18.87 1.95 -58.32
C THR A 9 18.02 0.76 -57.85
N MET A 10 17.67 -0.19 -58.73
CA MET A 10 16.93 -1.40 -58.35
C MET A 10 17.80 -2.42 -57.61
N VAL A 11 19.09 -2.52 -57.94
CA VAL A 11 20.05 -3.44 -57.28
C VAL A 11 20.60 -2.88 -55.97
N PHE A 12 20.84 -1.57 -55.90
CA PHE A 12 21.48 -0.92 -54.75
C PHE A 12 20.53 -0.06 -53.88
N GLY A 13 19.33 0.29 -54.37
CA GLY A 13 18.39 1.16 -53.64
C GLY A 13 17.56 0.45 -52.56
N GLY A 14 17.57 -0.89 -52.51
CA GLY A 14 16.84 -1.68 -51.51
C GLY A 14 17.68 -2.10 -50.28
N GLN A 15 19.01 -1.91 -50.30
CA GLN A 15 19.91 -2.50 -49.31
C GLN A 15 20.07 -1.68 -48.02
N SER A 16 19.71 -0.39 -48.02
CA SER A 16 19.83 0.45 -46.82
C SER A 16 18.86 0.07 -45.71
N ASN A 17 17.65 -0.43 -46.05
CA ASN A 17 16.69 -0.91 -45.07
C ASN A 17 17.08 -2.28 -44.50
N VAL A 18 17.63 -3.19 -45.30
CA VAL A 18 18.05 -4.54 -44.85
C VAL A 18 19.25 -4.47 -43.91
N LEU A 19 20.19 -3.54 -44.15
CA LEU A 19 21.31 -3.29 -43.25
C LEU A 19 20.86 -2.68 -41.91
N ARG A 20 19.86 -1.78 -41.94
CA ARG A 20 19.24 -1.24 -40.73
C ARG A 20 18.54 -2.34 -39.93
N ASP A 21 17.73 -3.17 -40.59
CA ASP A 21 17.02 -4.29 -39.97
C ASP A 21 18.00 -5.34 -39.39
N THR A 22 19.15 -5.55 -40.02
CA THR A 22 20.17 -6.50 -39.54
C THR A 22 21.01 -5.91 -38.40
N VAL A 23 21.27 -4.60 -38.37
CA VAL A 23 22.01 -3.94 -37.28
C VAL A 23 21.13 -3.74 -36.05
N GLU A 24 19.83 -3.50 -36.21
CA GLU A 24 18.86 -3.45 -35.10
C GLU A 24 18.72 -4.81 -34.37
N VAL A 25 19.12 -5.93 -35.00
CA VAL A 25 19.21 -7.27 -34.36
C VAL A 25 20.43 -7.40 -33.43
N PHE A 26 21.51 -6.66 -33.67
CA PHE A 26 22.74 -6.69 -32.84
C PHE A 26 22.87 -5.51 -31.88
N ARG A 27 22.10 -4.44 -32.06
CA ARG A 27 22.09 -3.27 -31.19
C ARG A 27 20.69 -2.67 -31.17
N GLU A 28 20.03 -2.77 -30.02
CA GLU A 28 18.70 -2.20 -29.83
C GLU A 28 18.67 -0.71 -30.21
N ASN A 29 17.69 -0.33 -31.03
CA ASN A 29 17.47 1.06 -31.38
C ASN A 29 17.08 1.82 -30.11
N ALA A 30 17.98 2.68 -29.62
CA ALA A 30 17.86 3.35 -28.31
C ALA A 30 16.54 4.14 -28.17
N GLU A 31 16.04 4.71 -29.26
CA GLU A 31 14.76 5.43 -29.30
C GLU A 31 13.58 4.45 -29.12
N ALA A 32 13.61 3.31 -29.80
CA ALA A 32 12.56 2.29 -29.69
C ALA A 32 12.56 1.60 -28.30
N GLY A 33 13.74 1.44 -27.69
CA GLY A 33 13.88 0.97 -26.32
C GLY A 33 13.38 1.99 -25.29
N ALA A 34 13.68 3.27 -25.49
CA ALA A 34 13.17 4.37 -24.66
C ALA A 34 11.64 4.50 -24.74
N GLN A 35 11.07 4.35 -25.94
CA GLN A 35 9.62 4.36 -26.14
C GLN A 35 8.94 3.21 -25.38
N ARG A 36 9.45 1.98 -25.53
CA ARG A 36 8.91 0.80 -24.82
C ARG A 36 9.01 0.92 -23.31
N SER A 37 10.12 1.45 -22.80
CA SER A 37 10.29 1.63 -21.36
C SER A 37 9.39 2.74 -20.80
N ALA A 38 9.15 3.82 -21.56
CA ALA A 38 8.15 4.84 -21.22
C ALA A 38 6.73 4.27 -21.23
N ASP A 39 6.38 3.43 -22.21
CA ASP A 39 5.08 2.77 -22.30
C ASP A 39 4.84 1.82 -21.12
N VAL A 40 5.83 1.00 -20.77
CA VAL A 40 5.77 0.10 -19.60
C VAL A 40 5.64 0.90 -18.30
N GLN A 41 6.37 2.01 -18.16
CA GLN A 41 6.28 2.88 -16.99
C GLN A 41 4.91 3.57 -16.91
N GLY A 42 4.37 4.03 -18.04
CA GLY A 42 3.03 4.63 -18.13
C GLY A 42 1.93 3.62 -17.76
N GLN A 43 2.02 2.39 -18.27
CA GLN A 43 1.08 1.31 -17.91
C GLN A 43 1.16 0.95 -16.43
N ALA A 44 2.36 0.84 -15.87
CA ALA A 44 2.56 0.58 -14.45
C ALA A 44 1.95 1.71 -13.59
N MET A 45 2.17 2.98 -13.96
CA MET A 45 1.59 4.13 -13.24
C MET A 45 0.05 4.17 -13.34
N GLN A 46 -0.52 3.81 -14.49
CA GLN A 46 -1.98 3.72 -14.66
C GLN A 46 -2.57 2.57 -13.83
N GLN A 47 -1.93 1.40 -13.82
CA GLN A 47 -2.37 0.27 -13.02
C GLN A 47 -2.26 0.60 -11.52
N PHE A 48 -1.13 1.15 -11.06
CA PHE A 48 -1.00 1.65 -9.69
C PHE A 48 -2.08 2.68 -9.35
N GLY A 49 -2.34 3.65 -10.23
CA GLY A 49 -3.40 4.63 -10.05
C GLY A 49 -4.79 4.00 -9.90
N SER A 50 -5.08 2.96 -10.68
CA SER A 50 -6.35 2.23 -10.62
C SER A 50 -6.51 1.39 -9.34
N GLU A 51 -5.43 0.86 -8.78
CA GLU A 51 -5.46 0.13 -7.50
C GLU A 51 -5.65 1.05 -6.29
N PHE A 52 -5.19 2.30 -6.35
CA PHE A 52 -5.38 3.31 -5.30
C PHE A 52 -6.71 4.08 -5.40
N MET A 53 -7.50 3.85 -6.44
CA MET A 53 -8.85 4.41 -6.55
C MET A 53 -9.76 3.72 -5.52
N VAL A 54 -9.85 4.31 -4.33
CA VAL A 54 -10.84 3.94 -3.32
C VAL A 54 -12.22 4.03 -3.98
N PRO A 55 -13.00 2.93 -4.06
CA PRO A 55 -14.33 2.98 -4.62
C PRO A 55 -15.13 4.03 -3.86
N ARG A 56 -15.60 5.07 -4.55
CA ARG A 56 -16.49 6.07 -3.96
C ARG A 56 -17.81 5.39 -3.62
N ARG A 57 -17.91 4.86 -2.40
CA ARG A 57 -19.14 4.26 -1.86
C ARG A 57 -20.27 5.29 -1.95
N GLY A 58 -21.40 4.88 -2.51
CA GLY A 58 -22.57 5.75 -2.66
C GLY A 58 -23.10 6.25 -1.33
N MET A 59 -23.95 7.29 -1.35
CA MET A 59 -24.68 7.71 -0.14
C MET A 59 -25.56 6.59 0.41
N PHE A 60 -26.18 5.80 -0.47
CA PHE A 60 -26.97 4.62 -0.10
C PHE A 60 -26.12 3.55 0.58
N ASP A 61 -24.94 3.23 0.03
CA ASP A 61 -24.03 2.24 0.63
C ASP A 61 -23.59 2.67 2.03
N ARG A 62 -23.29 3.96 2.22
CA ARG A 62 -22.92 4.50 3.54
C ARG A 62 -24.08 4.45 4.53
N PHE A 63 -25.31 4.71 4.08
CA PHE A 63 -26.49 4.57 4.92
C PHE A 63 -26.71 3.12 5.34
N MET A 64 -26.68 2.19 4.38
CA MET A 64 -26.83 0.76 4.65
C MET A 64 -25.69 0.21 5.52
N ASP A 65 -24.46 0.69 5.33
CA ASP A 65 -23.32 0.41 6.20
C ASP A 65 -23.59 0.90 7.63
N GLY A 66 -24.18 2.10 7.78
CA GLY A 66 -24.62 2.64 9.06
C GLY A 66 -25.66 1.74 9.72
N VAL A 67 -26.75 1.43 9.03
CA VAL A 67 -27.83 0.55 9.52
C VAL A 67 -27.28 -0.81 9.96
N ASN A 68 -26.36 -1.37 9.19
CA ASN A 68 -25.71 -2.64 9.51
C ASN A 68 -24.76 -2.58 10.72
N ARG A 69 -24.31 -1.38 11.12
CA ARG A 69 -23.43 -1.16 12.28
C ARG A 69 -24.17 -0.70 13.53
N LEU A 70 -25.40 -0.22 13.41
CA LEU A 70 -26.27 0.16 14.52
C LEU A 70 -26.55 -0.93 15.56
N PRO A 71 -26.58 -2.24 15.26
CA PRO A 71 -26.97 -3.22 16.26
C PRO A 71 -26.07 -3.23 17.50
N ARG A 72 -24.75 -3.04 17.33
CA ARG A 72 -23.81 -3.00 18.48
C ARG A 72 -24.06 -1.79 19.40
N PRO A 73 -24.09 -0.54 18.89
CA PRO A 73 -24.50 0.62 19.69
C PRO A 73 -25.89 0.48 20.30
N ALA A 74 -26.86 -0.05 19.55
CA ALA A 74 -28.22 -0.21 20.04
C ALA A 74 -28.31 -1.18 21.23
N LEU A 75 -27.56 -2.29 21.21
CA LEU A 75 -27.49 -3.21 22.34
C LEU A 75 -26.88 -2.54 23.58
N ALA A 76 -25.76 -1.81 23.42
CA ALA A 76 -25.09 -1.13 24.52
C ALA A 76 -25.96 0.00 25.12
N LEU A 77 -26.57 0.83 24.26
CA LEU A 77 -27.46 1.91 24.72
C LEU A 77 -28.77 1.35 25.28
N GLY A 78 -29.25 0.23 24.74
CA GLY A 78 -30.44 -0.46 25.22
C GLY A 78 -30.25 -1.01 26.63
N THR A 79 -29.11 -1.64 26.93
CA THR A 79 -28.82 -2.13 28.29
C THR A 79 -28.67 -0.98 29.28
N LEU A 80 -27.95 0.09 28.90
CA LEU A 80 -27.86 1.30 29.72
C LEU A 80 -29.23 1.94 29.97
N GLY A 81 -30.05 2.06 28.92
CA GLY A 81 -31.41 2.58 29.01
C GLY A 81 -32.30 1.73 29.91
N LEU A 82 -32.13 0.42 29.90
CA LEU A 82 -32.85 -0.50 30.79
C LEU A 82 -32.50 -0.24 32.26
N PHE A 83 -31.21 -0.08 32.60
CA PHE A 83 -30.79 0.32 33.95
C PHE A 83 -31.33 1.68 34.37
N VAL A 84 -31.29 2.66 33.46
CA VAL A 84 -31.85 4.00 33.72
C VAL A 84 -33.36 3.92 33.95
N SER A 85 -34.10 3.14 33.14
CA SER A 85 -35.55 2.98 33.30
C SER A 85 -35.92 2.37 34.65
N ALA A 86 -35.10 1.43 35.15
CA ALA A 86 -35.29 0.82 36.47
C ALA A 86 -35.11 1.85 37.60
N MET A 87 -34.23 2.84 37.43
CA MET A 87 -34.03 3.91 38.41
C MET A 87 -35.10 5.01 38.33
N VAL A 88 -35.52 5.39 37.12
CA VAL A 88 -36.47 6.50 36.90
C VAL A 88 -37.91 6.08 37.20
N ALA A 89 -38.31 4.87 36.81
CA ALA A 89 -39.69 4.39 36.94
C ALA A 89 -39.74 2.89 37.34
N PRO A 90 -39.43 2.57 38.62
CA PRO A 90 -39.26 1.18 39.06
C PRO A 90 -40.53 0.33 38.97
N LEU A 91 -41.71 0.91 39.26
CA LEU A 91 -43.00 0.21 39.16
C LEU A 91 -43.30 -0.19 37.70
N TRP A 92 -43.14 0.75 36.77
CA TRP A 92 -43.33 0.49 35.34
C TRP A 92 -42.36 -0.59 34.84
N PHE A 93 -41.10 -0.53 35.26
CA PHE A 93 -40.09 -1.53 34.93
C PHE A 93 -40.46 -2.93 35.47
N ALA A 94 -40.87 -3.02 36.73
CA ALA A 94 -41.24 -4.27 37.37
C ALA A 94 -42.41 -4.98 36.67
N GLU A 95 -43.43 -4.23 36.25
CA GLU A 95 -44.56 -4.78 35.47
C GLU A 95 -44.10 -5.43 34.16
N ARG A 96 -43.13 -4.84 33.45
CA ARG A 96 -42.61 -5.42 32.19
C ARG A 96 -41.72 -6.64 32.46
N MET A 97 -40.97 -6.63 33.56
CA MET A 97 -40.17 -7.78 33.98
C MET A 97 -41.03 -8.99 34.32
N GLN A 98 -42.26 -8.81 34.83
CA GLN A 98 -43.21 -9.92 35.00
C GLN A 98 -43.59 -10.56 33.67
N GLY A 99 -43.79 -9.75 32.62
CA GLY A 99 -44.03 -10.26 31.26
C GLY A 99 -42.84 -11.05 30.71
N ILE A 100 -41.62 -10.57 30.93
CA ILE A 100 -40.38 -11.26 30.52
C ILE A 100 -40.20 -12.59 31.27
N ALA A 101 -40.56 -12.64 32.56
CA ALA A 101 -40.47 -13.86 33.37
C ALA A 101 -41.40 -14.99 32.89
N LEU A 102 -42.49 -14.65 32.20
CA LEU A 102 -43.42 -15.62 31.61
C LEU A 102 -42.94 -16.19 30.27
N VAL A 103 -41.85 -15.66 29.69
CA VAL A 103 -41.31 -16.14 28.42
C VAL A 103 -40.75 -17.56 28.60
N PRO A 104 -41.24 -18.56 27.85
CA PRO A 104 -40.75 -19.93 27.94
C PRO A 104 -39.25 -20.05 27.66
N GLU A 105 -38.57 -20.94 28.40
CA GLU A 105 -37.14 -21.24 28.22
C GLU A 105 -36.74 -21.54 26.77
N PRO A 106 -37.52 -22.31 25.97
CA PRO A 106 -37.15 -22.59 24.58
C PRO A 106 -37.04 -21.33 23.69
N LEU A 107 -37.79 -20.27 23.99
CA LEU A 107 -37.71 -19.02 23.22
C LEU A 107 -36.41 -18.27 23.51
N TRP A 108 -35.87 -18.37 24.72
CA TRP A 108 -34.56 -17.83 25.05
C TRP A 108 -33.44 -18.54 24.30
N TRP A 109 -33.53 -19.87 24.20
CA TRP A 109 -32.61 -20.65 23.36
C TRP A 109 -32.69 -20.24 21.89
N LEU A 110 -33.90 -20.10 21.35
CA LEU A 110 -34.11 -19.66 19.96
C LEU A 110 -33.53 -18.26 19.71
N LEU A 111 -33.77 -17.31 20.61
CA LEU A 111 -33.19 -15.96 20.54
C LEU A 111 -31.66 -16.04 20.52
N GLY A 112 -31.06 -16.82 21.43
CA GLY A 112 -29.63 -17.04 21.50
C GLY A 112 -29.05 -17.59 20.19
N VAL A 113 -29.70 -18.58 19.58
CA VAL A 113 -29.30 -19.16 18.29
C VAL A 113 -29.38 -18.12 17.16
N ILE A 114 -30.48 -17.39 17.04
CA ILE A 114 -30.68 -16.38 15.97
C ILE A 114 -29.63 -15.28 16.07
N VAL A 115 -29.43 -14.74 17.28
CA VAL A 115 -28.42 -13.68 17.54
C VAL A 115 -27.01 -14.22 17.25
N SER A 116 -26.69 -15.42 17.71
CA SER A 116 -25.39 -16.06 17.46
C SER A 116 -25.14 -16.29 15.97
N PHE A 117 -26.15 -16.69 15.20
CA PHE A 117 -26.01 -16.86 13.76
C PHE A 117 -25.80 -15.52 13.05
N TYR A 118 -26.63 -14.51 13.37
CA TYR A 118 -26.56 -13.18 12.76
C TYR A 118 -25.21 -12.48 13.01
N PHE A 119 -24.71 -12.53 14.25
CA PHE A 119 -23.45 -11.88 14.62
C PHE A 119 -22.21 -12.76 14.44
N GLY A 120 -22.34 -14.09 14.60
CA GLY A 120 -21.24 -15.04 14.50
C GLY A 120 -20.65 -15.12 13.09
N ALA A 121 -21.48 -15.08 12.06
CA ALA A 121 -21.02 -15.12 10.67
C ALA A 121 -20.18 -13.88 10.28
N ARG A 122 -20.56 -12.68 10.78
CA ARG A 122 -19.87 -11.42 10.46
C ARG A 122 -18.49 -11.29 11.11
N HIS A 123 -18.29 -11.91 12.27
CA HIS A 123 -16.98 -11.93 12.94
C HIS A 123 -15.95 -12.77 12.19
N GLN A 124 -16.37 -13.85 11.52
CA GLN A 124 -15.46 -14.70 10.75
C GLN A 124 -14.89 -13.99 9.51
N VAL A 125 -15.70 -13.16 8.84
CA VAL A 125 -15.26 -12.40 7.65
C VAL A 125 -14.10 -11.46 7.98
N LYS A 126 -14.14 -10.79 9.14
CA LYS A 126 -13.08 -9.87 9.55
C LYS A 126 -11.78 -10.58 9.95
N VAL A 127 -11.89 -11.79 10.50
CA VAL A 127 -10.73 -12.66 10.78
C VAL A 127 -10.09 -13.13 9.47
N GLN A 128 -10.90 -13.44 8.45
CA GLN A 128 -10.40 -13.82 7.12
C GLN A 128 -9.75 -12.64 6.37
N GLU A 129 -10.30 -11.43 6.47
CA GLU A 129 -9.66 -10.21 5.92
C GLU A 129 -8.30 -9.96 6.57
N PHE A 130 -8.20 -10.07 7.89
CA PHE A 130 -6.93 -9.94 8.61
C PHE A 130 -5.91 -11.01 8.20
N GLN A 131 -6.34 -12.27 8.03
CA GLN A 131 -5.48 -13.33 7.52
C GLN A 131 -4.97 -13.04 6.10
N ARG A 132 -5.82 -12.52 5.20
CA ARG A 132 -5.39 -12.12 3.83
C ARG A 132 -4.40 -10.97 3.84
N GLU A 133 -4.60 -9.98 4.70
CA GLU A 133 -3.69 -8.83 4.85
C GLU A 133 -2.32 -9.25 5.40
N ILE A 134 -2.28 -10.19 6.35
CA ILE A 134 -1.04 -10.80 6.84
C ILE A 134 -0.31 -11.53 5.71
N VAL A 135 -1.02 -12.36 4.93
CA VAL A 135 -0.41 -13.11 3.80
C VAL A 135 0.16 -12.16 2.75
N GLY A 136 -0.54 -11.06 2.44
CA GLY A 136 -0.06 -10.02 1.52
C GLY A 136 1.15 -9.24 2.04
N SER A 137 1.31 -9.12 3.36
CA SER A 137 2.46 -8.46 3.99
C SER A 137 3.66 -9.41 4.09
N VAL A 138 3.45 -10.66 4.45
CA VAL A 138 4.48 -11.70 4.56
C VAL A 138 5.13 -11.98 3.20
N SER A 139 4.36 -11.97 2.11
CA SER A 139 4.89 -12.16 0.76
C SER A 139 5.81 -11.03 0.28
N ARG A 140 5.73 -9.84 0.90
CA ARG A 140 6.59 -8.68 0.58
C ARG A 140 7.91 -8.70 1.38
N VAL A 141 7.99 -9.45 2.48
CA VAL A 141 9.19 -9.52 3.34
C VAL A 141 10.44 -9.96 2.58
N PRO A 142 10.43 -11.02 1.74
CA PRO A 142 11.62 -11.42 0.98
C PRO A 142 12.11 -10.32 0.03
N LYS A 143 11.19 -9.59 -0.60
CA LYS A 143 11.50 -8.51 -1.52
C LYS A 143 12.09 -7.30 -0.80
N VAL A 144 11.59 -6.97 0.40
CA VAL A 144 12.16 -5.92 1.25
C VAL A 144 13.57 -6.28 1.69
N LEU A 145 13.81 -7.53 2.12
CA LEU A 145 15.16 -8.00 2.49
C LEU A 145 16.14 -7.96 1.32
N HIS A 146 15.68 -8.36 0.13
CA HIS A 146 16.48 -8.27 -1.10
C HIS A 146 16.85 -6.82 -1.43
N ASN A 147 15.87 -5.90 -1.44
CA ASN A 147 16.13 -4.48 -1.70
C ASN A 147 17.09 -3.87 -0.67
N ILE A 148 16.97 -4.23 0.61
CA ILE A 148 17.92 -3.78 1.65
C ILE A 148 19.33 -4.30 1.36
N SER A 149 19.47 -5.54 0.90
CA SER A 149 20.77 -6.11 0.54
C SER A 149 21.40 -5.40 -0.66
N GLU A 150 20.61 -5.06 -1.68
CA GLU A 150 21.08 -4.30 -2.83
C GLU A 150 21.47 -2.87 -2.44
N ILE A 151 20.65 -2.18 -1.66
CA ILE A 151 20.96 -0.83 -1.15
C ILE A 151 22.25 -0.86 -0.33
N ARG A 152 22.45 -1.89 0.50
CA ARG A 152 23.68 -2.07 1.28
C ARG A 152 24.89 -2.36 0.38
N ALA A 153 24.72 -3.14 -0.69
CA ALA A 153 25.76 -3.40 -1.67
C ALA A 153 26.16 -2.11 -2.43
N LEU A 154 25.20 -1.25 -2.75
CA LEU A 154 25.45 0.08 -3.31
C LEU A 154 26.12 1.02 -2.30
N GLY A 155 25.72 0.95 -1.02
CA GLY A 155 26.26 1.76 0.07
C GLY A 155 27.65 1.34 0.56
N ALA A 156 28.06 0.09 0.34
CA ALA A 156 29.37 -0.43 0.74
C ALA A 156 30.55 0.28 0.07
N ALA A 157 30.31 0.96 -1.06
CA ALA A 157 31.30 1.80 -1.73
C ALA A 157 31.34 3.25 -1.22
N SER A 158 30.56 3.65 -0.21
CA SER A 158 30.46 5.07 0.21
C SER A 158 30.85 5.36 1.65
N VAL A 159 30.61 4.45 2.60
CA VAL A 159 30.96 4.68 4.03
C VAL A 159 32.42 4.31 4.33
N SER A 160 32.96 3.27 3.69
CA SER A 160 34.35 2.84 3.88
C SER A 160 35.38 3.69 3.12
N VAL A 161 34.94 4.53 2.18
CA VAL A 161 35.86 5.36 1.37
C VAL A 161 36.40 6.55 2.17
N ALA A 162 35.75 6.90 3.28
CA ALA A 162 36.23 7.90 4.24
C ALA A 162 36.90 7.28 5.48
N ASP A 163 37.08 5.95 5.52
CA ASP A 163 37.71 5.28 6.65
C ASP A 163 39.23 5.45 6.56
N THR A 164 39.81 6.14 7.54
CA THR A 164 41.25 6.46 7.59
C THR A 164 42.10 5.24 7.92
N ALA A 165 41.49 4.10 8.25
CA ALA A 165 42.17 2.89 8.73
C ALA A 165 43.10 3.24 9.95
N PRO A 166 44.04 2.39 10.41
CA PRO A 166 44.84 2.70 11.60
C PRO A 166 45.96 3.72 11.34
N ASP A 167 45.84 4.56 10.31
CA ASP A 167 46.83 5.58 9.98
C ASP A 167 46.66 6.80 10.89
N ALA A 168 47.62 6.98 11.80
CA ALA A 168 47.63 8.05 12.78
C ALA A 168 47.68 9.46 12.14
N GLN A 169 48.27 9.60 10.95
CA GLN A 169 48.35 10.90 10.27
C GLN A 169 46.99 11.30 9.68
N LEU A 170 46.30 10.35 9.03
CA LEU A 170 44.96 10.56 8.48
C LEU A 170 43.92 10.78 9.58
N LEU A 171 44.01 10.03 10.69
CA LEU A 171 43.16 10.25 11.87
C LEU A 171 43.32 11.67 12.45
N THR A 172 44.57 12.15 12.53
CA THR A 172 44.85 13.50 13.04
C THR A 172 44.33 14.57 12.07
N ALA A 173 44.44 14.35 10.76
CA ALA A 173 43.92 15.25 9.74
C ALA A 173 42.38 15.27 9.68
N ALA A 174 41.72 14.15 9.96
CA ALA A 174 40.26 14.04 9.99
C ALA A 174 39.64 14.70 11.24
N VAL A 175 40.36 14.69 12.37
CA VAL A 175 39.94 15.33 13.63
C VAL A 175 40.33 16.82 13.67
N ALA A 176 41.28 17.24 12.85
CA ALA A 176 41.62 18.65 12.71
C ALA A 176 40.38 19.42 12.19
N PRO A 177 39.85 20.39 12.96
CA PRO A 177 38.70 21.17 12.52
C PRO A 177 39.12 22.00 11.31
N THR A 178 38.76 21.55 10.12
CA THR A 178 38.85 22.36 8.90
C THR A 178 37.80 23.46 9.00
N GLY A 179 38.18 24.68 8.61
CA GLY A 179 37.31 25.84 8.71
C GLY A 179 36.01 25.64 7.94
N ASN A 180 34.93 25.33 8.65
CA ASN A 180 33.63 25.10 8.03
C ASN A 180 32.91 26.45 7.85
N ALA A 181 32.97 26.98 6.63
CA ALA A 181 32.35 28.25 6.27
C ALA A 181 30.84 28.29 6.55
N ALA A 182 30.14 27.15 6.45
CA ALA A 182 28.71 27.06 6.73
C ALA A 182 28.43 27.13 8.25
N LEU A 183 29.28 26.52 9.07
CA LEU A 183 29.18 26.60 10.54
C LEU A 183 29.46 28.03 11.04
N GLU A 184 30.44 28.71 10.45
CA GLU A 184 30.77 30.10 10.73
C GLU A 184 29.70 31.08 10.22
N ALA A 185 28.97 30.73 9.15
CA ALA A 185 27.81 31.49 8.70
C ALA A 185 26.64 31.32 9.66
N TRP A 186 26.35 30.10 10.14
CA TRP A 186 25.28 29.80 11.09
C TRP A 186 25.48 30.47 12.46
N LYS A 187 26.71 30.43 12.99
CA LYS A 187 27.06 31.15 14.23
C LYS A 187 26.89 32.66 14.12
N ARG A 188 27.06 33.22 12.91
CA ARG A 188 26.84 34.65 12.65
C ARG A 188 25.37 35.02 12.45
N THR A 189 24.50 34.07 12.12
CA THR A 189 23.08 34.33 11.82
C THR A 189 22.09 33.95 12.92
N GLY A 190 22.50 33.34 14.04
CA GLY A 190 21.59 33.22 15.18
C GLY A 190 22.05 32.32 16.32
N GLY A 191 22.33 32.96 17.46
CA GLY A 191 21.98 32.48 18.79
C GLY A 191 20.87 33.36 19.35
#